data_AF-A0A968APT6-F1
#
_entry.id   AF-A0A968APT6-F1
#
_cell.length_a   1.000
_cell.length_b   1.000
_cell.length_c   1.000
_cell.angle_alpha   90.00
_cell.angle_beta   90.00
_cell.angle_gamma   90.00
#
_symmetry.space_group_name_H-M   'P 1'
#
loop_
_entity.id
_entity.type
_entity.pdbx_description
1 polymer ?
#
loop_
_entity_poly.entity_id
_entity_poly.type
_entity_poly.pdbx_seq_one_letter_code
_entity_poly.pdbx_strand_id
1 'polypeptide(L)'
;GQHQQIGLVACASVEEYKKNIIKKHELTRPEKEDDRVNHINHLNAQVGPVFLTYQADEQIDQFMRQITEEPPEYDFIGNDGVRHVLWVVHNSEDIKNIQQAFGKIDYLYVADGHHRSAAAMRVQEMREADNPHHSGDEEYNFFLVVIFPHNQMQILDYNRIVKDLNGLSGEEFLQTLNANFLVNKIKGNQSKKPEETHQLSLYLNGQWYQLIARDG
;
A
#
# COMPACT_ATOMS: atom_id res chain seq x y z
N GLY A 1 -2.25 -15.22 -11.71
CA GLY A 1 -2.71 -15.90 -10.47
C GLY A 1 -4.21 -16.07 -10.49
N GLN A 2 -4.83 -16.66 -9.46
CA GLN A 2 -6.30 -16.71 -9.34
C GLN A 2 -6.89 -15.48 -8.64
N HIS A 3 -6.04 -14.64 -8.05
CA HIS A 3 -6.47 -13.42 -7.38
C HIS A 3 -6.72 -12.30 -8.38
N GLN A 4 -7.84 -11.59 -8.21
CA GLN A 4 -8.26 -10.43 -8.97
C GLN A 4 -8.59 -9.30 -7.99
N GLN A 5 -8.19 -8.09 -8.38
CA GLN A 5 -8.52 -6.85 -7.68
C GLN A 5 -8.93 -5.80 -8.73
N ILE A 6 -9.97 -5.03 -8.43
CA ILE A 6 -10.49 -3.94 -9.24
C ILE A 6 -10.33 -2.68 -8.39
N GLY A 7 -9.55 -1.73 -8.90
CA GLY A 7 -9.25 -0.49 -8.21
C GLY A 7 -9.69 0.72 -9.02
N LEU A 8 -10.10 1.77 -8.32
CA LEU A 8 -10.41 3.06 -8.93
C LEU A 8 -9.15 3.93 -8.95
N VAL A 9 -8.69 4.29 -10.15
CA VAL A 9 -7.64 5.32 -10.32
C VAL A 9 -8.32 6.69 -10.21
N ALA A 10 -7.85 7.53 -9.27
CA ALA A 10 -8.46 8.83 -8.98
C ALA A 10 -7.46 9.81 -8.38
N CYS A 11 -7.95 10.99 -8.00
CA CYS A 11 -7.24 11.99 -7.22
C CYS A 11 -7.86 12.05 -5.81
N ALA A 12 -7.03 11.90 -4.77
CA ALA A 12 -7.45 12.03 -3.37
C ALA A 12 -7.06 13.40 -2.80
N SER A 13 -7.84 13.92 -1.86
CA SER A 13 -7.60 15.24 -1.27
C SER A 13 -6.41 15.24 -0.31
N VAL A 14 -5.50 16.20 -0.51
CA VAL A 14 -4.43 16.49 0.46
C VAL A 14 -5.02 16.95 1.80
N GLU A 15 -6.13 17.69 1.76
CA GLU A 15 -6.78 18.20 2.97
C GLU A 15 -7.39 17.07 3.81
N GLU A 16 -8.01 16.08 3.19
CA GLU A 16 -8.48 14.87 3.89
C GLU A 16 -7.32 14.06 4.48
N TYR A 17 -6.16 14.05 3.83
CA TYR A 17 -4.94 13.46 4.39
C TYR A 17 -4.43 14.24 5.60
N LYS A 18 -4.40 15.58 5.55
CA LYS A 18 -4.05 16.45 6.70
C LYS A 18 -4.99 16.23 7.87
N LYS A 19 -6.30 16.11 7.62
CA LYS A 19 -7.35 15.85 8.62
C LYS A 19 -7.39 14.41 9.15
N ASN A 20 -6.49 13.53 8.69
CA ASN A 20 -6.49 12.09 9.02
C ASN A 20 -7.83 11.40 8.68
N ILE A 21 -8.51 11.83 7.62
CA ILE A 21 -9.61 11.08 7.00
C ILE A 21 -8.99 9.97 6.13
N ILE A 22 -7.89 10.28 5.44
CA ILE A 22 -6.99 9.28 4.85
C ILE A 22 -5.98 8.85 5.93
N LYS A 23 -6.19 7.66 6.49
CA LYS A 23 -5.45 7.11 7.63
C LYS A 23 -4.06 6.60 7.24
N LYS A 24 -3.08 6.94 8.07
CA LYS A 24 -1.71 6.45 8.01
C LYS A 24 -1.52 5.36 9.06
N HIS A 25 -0.74 4.33 8.73
CA HIS A 25 -0.35 3.28 9.68
C HIS A 25 1.17 3.18 9.89
N GLU A 26 1.96 4.04 9.22
CA GLU A 26 3.40 4.14 9.39
C GLU A 26 3.84 5.60 9.47
N LEU A 27 4.95 5.84 10.16
CA LEU A 27 5.67 7.11 10.11
C LEU A 27 6.57 7.14 8.88
N THR A 28 6.66 8.32 8.28
CA THR A 28 7.55 8.57 7.15
C THR A 28 8.95 8.98 7.64
N ARG A 29 9.92 8.93 6.72
CA ARG A 29 11.32 9.26 6.98
C ARG A 29 11.65 10.52 6.17
N PRO A 30 12.20 11.58 6.80
CA PRO A 30 12.44 12.86 6.12
C PRO A 30 13.24 12.74 4.83
N GLU A 31 14.34 11.98 4.84
CA GLU A 31 15.20 11.79 3.66
C GLU A 31 14.43 11.25 2.44
N LYS A 32 13.53 10.28 2.67
CA LYS A 32 12.70 9.71 1.59
C LYS A 32 11.60 10.66 1.12
N GLU A 33 11.12 11.55 1.99
CA GLU A 33 10.16 12.57 1.59
C GLU A 33 10.82 13.66 0.76
N ASP A 34 12.02 14.13 1.15
CA ASP A 34 12.73 15.20 0.44
C ASP A 34 13.03 14.81 -1.00
N ASP A 35 13.49 13.58 -1.24
CA ASP A 35 13.65 13.03 -2.60
C ASP A 35 12.34 13.09 -3.40
N ARG A 36 11.22 12.70 -2.78
CA ARG A 36 9.90 12.68 -3.43
C ARG A 36 9.36 14.09 -3.69
N VAL A 37 9.53 15.02 -2.76
CA VAL A 37 9.16 16.43 -2.93
C VAL A 37 9.95 17.01 -4.10
N ASN A 38 11.25 16.80 -4.13
CA ASN A 38 12.10 17.24 -5.24
C ASN A 38 11.64 16.63 -6.56
N HIS A 39 11.34 15.34 -6.59
CA HIS A 39 10.87 14.67 -7.80
C HIS A 39 9.56 15.26 -8.33
N ILE A 40 8.54 15.41 -7.47
CA ILE A 40 7.24 16.00 -7.85
C ILE A 40 7.44 17.46 -8.30
N ASN A 41 8.29 18.22 -7.61
CA ASN A 41 8.50 19.63 -7.93
C ASN A 41 9.20 19.81 -9.28
N HIS A 42 10.27 19.06 -9.55
CA HIS A 42 11.01 19.16 -10.82
C HIS A 42 10.20 18.64 -12.00
N LEU A 43 9.48 17.52 -11.83
CA LEU A 43 8.68 16.94 -12.90
C LEU A 43 7.35 17.67 -13.11
N ASN A 44 6.91 18.43 -12.11
CA ASN A 44 5.59 19.03 -12.03
C ASN A 44 4.45 18.00 -12.21
N ALA A 45 4.68 16.76 -11.76
CA ALA A 45 3.71 15.67 -11.87
C ALA A 45 3.93 14.61 -10.78
N GLN A 46 2.87 13.87 -10.47
CA GLN A 46 2.94 12.68 -9.64
C GLN A 46 2.88 11.43 -10.53
N VAL A 47 3.92 10.62 -10.49
CA VAL A 47 4.07 9.45 -11.40
C VAL A 47 3.88 8.09 -10.72
N GLY A 48 3.54 8.09 -9.43
CA GLY A 48 3.36 6.86 -8.68
C GLY A 48 2.10 6.93 -7.83
N PRO A 49 0.99 6.27 -8.22
CA PRO A 49 -0.26 6.35 -7.48
C PRO A 49 -0.10 5.76 -6.07
N VAL A 50 -0.61 6.45 -5.06
CA VAL A 50 -0.70 5.92 -3.69
C VAL A 50 -1.74 4.82 -3.66
N PHE A 51 -1.41 3.70 -3.02
CA PHE A 51 -2.35 2.61 -2.83
C PHE A 51 -3.21 2.95 -1.61
N LEU A 52 -4.50 3.18 -1.85
CA LEU A 52 -5.50 3.35 -0.80
C LEU A 52 -6.41 2.12 -0.70
N THR A 53 -6.90 1.84 0.50
CA THR A 53 -7.94 0.83 0.72
C THR A 53 -9.07 1.36 1.59
N TYR A 54 -10.23 0.72 1.50
CA TYR A 54 -11.45 1.09 2.23
C TYR A 54 -12.27 -0.15 2.60
N GLN A 55 -13.17 0.00 3.56
CA GLN A 55 -14.14 -1.05 3.86
C GLN A 55 -15.06 -1.23 2.65
N ALA A 56 -15.19 -2.46 2.17
CA ALA A 56 -15.92 -2.76 0.94
C ALA A 56 -17.37 -2.33 1.08
N ASP A 57 -17.90 -1.74 0.02
CA ASP A 57 -19.24 -1.19 -0.04
C ASP A 57 -19.95 -1.75 -1.27
N GLU A 58 -21.16 -2.25 -1.07
CA GLU A 58 -21.91 -2.95 -2.12
C GLU A 58 -22.29 -2.02 -3.28
N GLN A 59 -22.55 -0.74 -3.00
CA GLN A 59 -22.90 0.25 -4.01
C GLN A 59 -21.69 0.52 -4.91
N ILE A 60 -20.50 0.72 -4.32
CA ILE A 60 -19.26 0.92 -5.09
C ILE A 60 -18.91 -0.34 -5.89
N ASP A 61 -19.01 -1.53 -5.29
CA ASP A 61 -18.76 -2.80 -5.96
C ASP A 61 -19.69 -2.99 -7.17
N GLN A 62 -20.97 -2.58 -7.07
CA GLN A 62 -21.91 -2.63 -8.17
C GLN A 62 -21.50 -1.71 -9.33
N PHE A 63 -21.10 -0.48 -9.04
CA PHE A 63 -20.60 0.45 -10.08
C PHE A 63 -19.36 -0.09 -10.77
N MET A 64 -18.39 -0.60 -10.01
CA MET A 64 -17.17 -1.18 -10.57
C MET A 64 -17.51 -2.36 -11.48
N ARG A 65 -18.41 -3.27 -11.05
CA ARG A 65 -18.85 -4.39 -11.89
C ARG A 65 -19.46 -3.92 -13.20
N GLN A 66 -20.42 -2.98 -13.15
CA GLN A 66 -21.08 -2.44 -14.34
C GLN A 66 -20.08 -1.82 -15.33
N ILE A 67 -19.12 -1.03 -14.83
CA ILE A 67 -18.07 -0.44 -15.67
C ILE A 67 -17.21 -1.53 -16.32
N THR A 68 -16.87 -2.58 -15.57
CA THR A 68 -16.04 -3.68 -16.10
C THR A 68 -16.76 -4.65 -17.04
N GLU A 69 -18.08 -4.52 -17.22
CA GLU A 69 -18.84 -5.25 -18.24
C GLU A 69 -18.66 -4.65 -19.65
N GLU A 70 -18.29 -3.37 -19.73
CA GLU A 70 -17.97 -2.72 -20.99
C GLU A 70 -16.62 -3.19 -21.56
N PRO A 71 -16.40 -3.05 -22.88
CA PRO A 71 -15.09 -3.32 -23.48
C PRO A 71 -13.99 -2.47 -22.83
N PRO A 72 -12.86 -3.07 -22.40
CA PRO A 72 -11.77 -2.31 -21.82
C PRO A 72 -11.02 -1.50 -22.89
N GLU A 73 -10.48 -0.35 -22.49
CA GLU A 73 -9.59 0.47 -23.33
C GLU A 73 -8.23 -0.22 -23.51
N TYR A 74 -7.75 -0.87 -22.44
CA TYR A 74 -6.50 -1.63 -22.47
C TYR A 74 -6.69 -2.99 -21.81
N ASP A 75 -6.13 -4.03 -22.43
CA ASP A 75 -6.09 -5.39 -21.91
C ASP A 75 -4.79 -6.06 -22.38
N PHE A 76 -3.84 -6.20 -21.47
CA PHE A 76 -2.53 -6.76 -21.79
C PHE A 76 -1.95 -7.56 -20.63
N ILE A 77 -0.98 -8.43 -20.94
CA ILE A 77 -0.23 -9.19 -19.94
C ILE A 77 1.16 -8.55 -19.82
N GLY A 78 1.51 -8.12 -18.62
CA GLY A 78 2.83 -7.58 -18.30
C GLY A 78 3.92 -8.64 -18.36
N ASN A 79 5.18 -8.20 -18.38
CA ASN A 79 6.35 -9.10 -18.40
C ASN A 79 6.46 -9.99 -17.15
N ASP A 80 5.78 -9.61 -16.07
CA ASP A 80 5.64 -10.36 -14.82
C ASP A 80 4.50 -11.41 -14.85
N GLY A 81 3.78 -11.52 -15.98
CA GLY A 81 2.65 -12.43 -16.14
C GLY A 81 1.35 -11.94 -15.49
N VAL A 82 1.29 -10.69 -15.02
CA VAL A 82 0.07 -10.07 -14.49
C VAL A 82 -0.74 -9.50 -15.65
N ARG A 83 -2.04 -9.83 -15.70
CA ARG A 83 -2.98 -9.23 -16.67
C ARG A 83 -3.45 -7.88 -16.12
N HIS A 84 -3.23 -6.82 -16.88
CA HIS A 84 -3.70 -5.47 -16.61
C HIS A 84 -4.85 -5.16 -17.55
N VAL A 85 -6.00 -4.79 -16.96
CA VAL A 85 -7.20 -4.39 -17.71
C VAL A 85 -7.64 -3.03 -17.19
N LEU A 86 -7.86 -2.08 -18.10
CA LEU A 86 -8.22 -0.71 -17.77
C LEU A 86 -9.48 -0.31 -18.52
N TRP A 87 -10.39 0.34 -17.78
CA TRP A 87 -11.59 0.96 -18.29
C TRP A 87 -11.55 2.44 -17.96
N VAL A 88 -12.10 3.27 -18.85
CA VAL A 88 -12.18 4.70 -18.63
C VAL A 88 -13.62 5.09 -18.33
N VAL A 89 -13.84 5.73 -17.18
CA VAL A 89 -15.16 6.22 -16.77
C VAL A 89 -15.37 7.60 -17.38
N HIS A 90 -16.08 7.67 -18.51
CA HIS A 90 -16.36 8.93 -19.21
C HIS A 90 -17.73 9.54 -18.90
N ASN A 91 -18.67 8.72 -18.42
CA ASN A 91 -20.03 9.16 -18.15
C ASN A 91 -20.07 10.04 -16.89
N SER A 92 -20.56 11.27 -17.02
CA SER A 92 -20.59 12.23 -15.91
C SER A 92 -21.53 11.82 -14.76
N GLU A 93 -22.59 11.07 -15.05
CA GLU A 93 -23.50 10.55 -14.02
C GLU A 93 -22.83 9.41 -13.23
N ASP A 94 -22.09 8.52 -13.92
CA ASP A 94 -21.33 7.47 -13.24
C ASP A 94 -20.23 8.05 -12.35
N ILE A 95 -19.49 9.04 -12.85
CA ILE A 95 -18.47 9.77 -12.07
C ILE A 95 -19.10 10.36 -10.80
N LYS A 96 -20.24 11.06 -10.95
CA LYS A 96 -20.95 11.68 -9.83
C LYS A 96 -21.45 10.64 -8.83
N ASN A 97 -21.99 9.52 -9.31
CA ASN A 97 -22.48 8.44 -8.45
C ASN A 97 -21.35 7.78 -7.66
N ILE A 98 -20.19 7.56 -8.29
CA ILE A 98 -18.99 7.07 -7.63
C ILE A 98 -18.53 8.07 -6.56
N GLN A 99 -18.44 9.36 -6.89
CA GLN A 99 -18.08 10.41 -5.93
C GLN A 99 -19.02 10.45 -4.73
N GLN A 100 -20.33 10.36 -4.96
CA GLN A 100 -21.33 10.32 -3.88
C GLN A 100 -21.22 9.07 -3.02
N ALA A 101 -20.94 7.91 -3.61
CA ALA A 101 -20.74 6.67 -2.87
C ALA A 101 -19.49 6.74 -1.99
N PHE A 102 -18.36 7.22 -2.56
CA PHE A 102 -17.13 7.46 -1.78
C PHE A 102 -17.30 8.53 -0.71
N GLY A 103 -18.16 9.54 -0.92
CA GLY A 103 -18.50 10.54 0.10
C GLY A 103 -19.21 9.98 1.34
N LYS A 104 -19.66 8.72 1.31
CA LYS A 104 -20.22 8.00 2.46
C LYS A 104 -19.21 7.10 3.17
N ILE A 105 -18.01 6.95 2.62
CA ILE A 105 -16.93 6.17 3.23
C ILE A 105 -16.23 7.07 4.25
N ASP A 106 -16.29 6.68 5.52
CA ASP A 106 -15.73 7.50 6.61
C ASP A 106 -14.21 7.69 6.48
N TYR A 107 -13.50 6.64 6.09
CA TYR A 107 -12.04 6.62 6.05
C TYR A 107 -11.50 5.79 4.88
N LEU A 108 -10.44 6.33 4.28
CA LEU A 108 -9.52 5.58 3.43
C LEU A 108 -8.25 5.27 4.23
N TYR A 109 -7.52 4.23 3.86
CA TYR A 109 -6.30 3.81 4.53
C TYR A 109 -5.18 3.72 3.51
N VAL A 110 -4.06 4.40 3.76
CA VAL A 110 -2.85 4.21 2.95
C VAL A 110 -2.37 2.79 3.16
N ALA A 111 -2.39 1.95 2.13
CA ALA A 111 -1.84 0.59 2.16
C ALA A 111 -0.38 0.59 1.69
N ASP A 112 -0.04 1.43 0.71
CA ASP A 112 1.33 1.69 0.26
C ASP A 112 1.45 3.13 -0.26
N GLY A 113 2.60 3.76 -0.02
CA GLY A 113 2.88 5.11 -0.52
C GLY A 113 2.77 6.22 0.53
N HIS A 114 3.03 5.95 1.81
CA HIS A 114 3.03 6.95 2.88
C HIS A 114 3.95 8.13 2.58
N HIS A 115 5.18 7.86 2.10
CA HIS A 115 6.11 8.91 1.68
C HIS A 115 5.60 9.74 0.50
N ARG A 116 4.84 9.12 -0.42
CA ARG A 116 4.26 9.81 -1.59
C ARG A 116 3.11 10.73 -1.15
N SER A 117 2.28 10.27 -0.23
CA SER A 117 1.22 11.08 0.37
C SER A 117 1.78 12.26 1.16
N ALA A 118 2.80 12.03 1.99
CA ALA A 118 3.48 13.09 2.74
C ALA A 118 4.19 14.10 1.82
N ALA A 119 4.85 13.63 0.77
CA ALA A 119 5.47 14.50 -0.22
C ALA A 119 4.45 15.34 -1.00
N ALA A 120 3.30 14.77 -1.37
CA ALA A 120 2.21 15.51 -2.00
C ALA A 120 1.70 16.63 -1.08
N MET A 121 1.52 16.36 0.20
CA MET A 121 1.13 17.36 1.20
C MET A 121 2.16 18.51 1.29
N ARG A 122 3.45 18.19 1.34
CA ARG A 122 4.52 19.20 1.39
C ARG A 122 4.59 20.04 0.10
N VAL A 123 4.40 19.43 -1.06
CA VAL A 123 4.35 20.15 -2.34
C VAL A 123 3.13 21.05 -2.42
N GLN A 124 1.98 20.59 -1.93
CA GLN A 124 0.75 21.38 -1.81
C GLN A 124 1.02 22.63 -0.97
N GLU A 125 1.61 22.49 0.21
CA GLU A 125 1.92 23.62 1.11
C GLU A 125 2.88 24.63 0.47
N MET A 126 3.89 24.15 -0.26
CA MET A 126 4.81 25.02 -1.01
C MET A 126 4.08 25.82 -2.09
N ARG A 127 3.23 25.16 -2.89
CA ARG A 127 2.51 25.80 -3.99
C ARG A 127 1.38 26.72 -3.52
N GLU A 128 0.75 26.39 -2.41
CA GLU A 128 -0.23 27.25 -1.74
C GLU A 128 0.43 28.55 -1.29
N ALA A 129 1.60 28.48 -0.64
CA ALA A 129 2.35 29.66 -0.20
C ALA A 129 2.78 30.57 -1.35
N ASP A 130 3.08 29.99 -2.52
CA ASP A 130 3.49 30.72 -3.73
C ASP A 130 2.30 31.20 -4.59
N ASN A 131 1.06 30.81 -4.26
CA ASN A 131 -0.13 31.14 -5.03
C ASN A 131 -1.03 32.18 -4.31
N PRO A 132 -0.96 33.48 -4.64
CA PRO A 132 -1.82 34.50 -4.04
C PRO A 132 -3.31 34.36 -4.41
N HIS A 133 -3.64 33.48 -5.37
CA HIS A 133 -4.99 33.21 -5.84
C HIS A 133 -5.46 31.80 -5.46
N HIS A 134 -4.90 31.21 -4.39
CA HIS A 134 -5.31 29.91 -3.90
C HIS A 134 -6.82 29.84 -3.62
N SER A 135 -7.44 28.79 -4.14
CA SER A 135 -8.89 28.54 -4.09
C SER A 135 -9.25 27.18 -3.46
N GLY A 136 -8.29 26.24 -3.42
CA GLY A 136 -8.51 24.87 -2.97
C GLY A 136 -8.80 23.89 -4.11
N ASP A 137 -9.09 24.40 -5.32
CA ASP A 137 -9.38 23.57 -6.50
C ASP A 137 -8.14 23.32 -7.37
N GLU A 138 -6.98 23.87 -7.01
CA GLU A 138 -5.75 23.64 -7.77
C GLU A 138 -5.34 22.16 -7.72
N GLU A 139 -4.75 21.67 -8.81
CA GLU A 139 -4.28 20.27 -8.95
C GLU A 139 -3.35 19.83 -7.82
N TYR A 140 -2.60 20.77 -7.23
CA TYR A 140 -1.70 20.46 -6.12
C TYR A 140 -2.43 20.15 -4.80
N ASN A 141 -3.74 20.43 -4.69
CA ASN A 141 -4.56 20.05 -3.54
C ASN A 141 -4.98 18.59 -3.58
N PHE A 142 -4.59 17.86 -4.63
CA PHE A 142 -4.89 16.45 -4.80
C PHE A 142 -3.64 15.63 -5.11
N PHE A 143 -3.75 14.32 -4.94
CA PHE A 143 -2.69 13.39 -5.29
C PHE A 143 -3.23 12.12 -5.93
N LEU A 144 -2.45 11.56 -6.85
CA LEU A 144 -2.82 10.39 -7.64
C LEU A 144 -2.89 9.15 -6.73
N VAL A 145 -4.00 8.43 -6.81
CA VAL A 145 -4.26 7.22 -6.03
C VAL A 145 -4.82 6.10 -6.89
N VAL A 146 -4.66 4.86 -6.42
CA VAL A 146 -5.54 3.75 -6.78
C VAL A 146 -6.20 3.21 -5.51
N ILE A 147 -7.53 3.12 -5.52
CA ILE A 147 -8.35 2.79 -4.35
C ILE A 147 -8.95 1.39 -4.52
N PHE A 148 -8.66 0.47 -3.60
CA PHE A 148 -9.12 -0.92 -3.65
C PHE A 148 -9.94 -1.31 -2.41
N PRO A 149 -11.01 -2.12 -2.54
CA PRO A 149 -11.77 -2.58 -1.39
C PRO A 149 -10.95 -3.62 -0.59
N HIS A 150 -11.01 -3.55 0.74
CA HIS A 150 -10.21 -4.40 1.63
C HIS A 150 -10.41 -5.92 1.41
N ASN A 151 -11.59 -6.35 0.93
CA ASN A 151 -11.90 -7.75 0.67
C ASN A 151 -11.26 -8.29 -0.62
N GLN A 152 -10.70 -7.41 -1.46
CA GLN A 152 -9.88 -7.76 -2.62
C GLN A 152 -8.39 -7.59 -2.34
N MET A 153 -8.01 -7.28 -1.09
CA MET A 153 -6.61 -7.15 -0.72
C MET A 153 -5.97 -8.48 -0.33
N GLN A 154 -4.73 -8.66 -0.74
CA GLN A 154 -3.86 -9.72 -0.24
C GLN A 154 -2.66 -9.13 0.47
N ILE A 155 -2.53 -9.45 1.76
CA ILE A 155 -1.32 -9.17 2.54
C ILE A 155 -0.40 -10.37 2.37
N LEU A 156 0.73 -10.17 1.71
CA LEU A 156 1.73 -11.20 1.47
C LEU A 156 2.80 -11.20 2.56
N ASP A 157 3.43 -12.35 2.75
CA ASP A 157 4.49 -12.51 3.76
C ASP A 157 5.68 -11.58 3.45
N TYR A 158 6.11 -10.81 4.44
CA TYR A 158 7.28 -9.95 4.32
C TYR A 158 8.54 -10.69 4.79
N ASN A 159 9.28 -11.26 3.83
CA ASN A 159 10.48 -12.05 4.09
C ASN A 159 11.75 -11.19 3.99
N ARG A 160 12.68 -11.33 4.94
CA ARG A 160 13.99 -10.65 4.94
C ARG A 160 15.12 -11.66 4.73
N ILE A 161 16.07 -11.30 3.86
CA ILE A 161 17.33 -12.03 3.71
C ILE A 161 18.40 -11.29 4.51
N VAL A 162 19.03 -12.02 5.45
CA VAL A 162 20.18 -11.52 6.20
C VAL A 162 21.45 -12.04 5.51
N LYS A 163 22.37 -11.13 5.17
CA LYS A 163 23.53 -11.44 4.32
C LYS A 163 24.58 -12.30 5.05
N ASP A 164 24.79 -12.05 6.33
CA ASP A 164 25.75 -12.73 7.18
C ASP A 164 25.29 -12.70 8.65
N LEU A 165 25.90 -13.51 9.49
CA LEU A 165 25.57 -13.61 10.92
C LEU A 165 26.49 -12.74 11.79
N ASN A 166 27.08 -11.69 11.21
CA ASN A 166 28.01 -10.78 11.89
C ASN A 166 29.19 -11.50 12.57
N GLY A 167 29.78 -12.47 11.87
CA GLY A 167 30.90 -13.27 12.36
C GLY A 167 30.52 -14.46 13.24
N LEU A 168 29.25 -14.64 13.59
CA LEU A 168 28.78 -15.81 14.33
C LEU A 168 28.66 -17.04 13.43
N SER A 169 28.92 -18.22 13.99
CA SER A 169 28.47 -19.48 13.42
C SER A 169 26.93 -19.61 13.53
N GLY A 170 26.35 -20.52 12.74
CA GLY A 170 24.91 -20.78 12.81
C GLY A 170 24.44 -21.25 14.19
N GLU A 171 25.28 -22.00 14.91
CA GLU A 171 24.96 -22.48 16.25
C GLU A 171 24.99 -21.34 17.27
N GLU A 172 26.04 -20.50 17.24
CA GLU A 172 26.13 -19.32 18.11
C GLU A 172 24.97 -18.36 17.86
N PHE A 173 24.61 -18.12 16.60
CA PHE A 173 23.45 -17.30 16.26
C PHE A 173 22.15 -17.84 16.86
N LEU A 174 21.86 -19.14 16.67
CA LEU A 174 20.67 -19.77 17.26
C LEU A 174 20.69 -19.72 18.79
N GLN A 175 21.87 -19.86 19.42
CA GLN A 175 22.01 -19.69 20.86
C GLN A 175 21.65 -18.27 21.29
N THR A 176 22.15 -17.23 20.61
CA THR A 176 21.83 -15.83 20.95
C THR A 176 20.33 -15.53 20.83
N LEU A 177 19.63 -16.15 19.89
CA LEU A 177 18.19 -15.97 19.73
C LEU A 177 17.39 -16.47 20.94
N ASN A 178 17.89 -17.45 21.71
CA ASN A 178 17.16 -18.00 22.85
C ASN A 178 16.87 -16.99 23.97
N ALA A 179 17.62 -15.88 24.01
CA ALA A 179 17.38 -14.79 24.95
C ALA A 179 15.99 -14.16 24.75
N ASN A 180 15.52 -14.05 23.51
CA ASN A 180 14.25 -13.39 23.17
C ASN A 180 13.21 -14.37 22.61
N PHE A 181 13.63 -15.54 22.16
CA PHE A 181 12.77 -16.51 21.47
C PHE A 181 12.87 -17.91 22.08
N LEU A 182 11.79 -18.67 21.96
CA LEU A 182 11.84 -20.12 21.95
C LEU A 182 12.16 -20.58 20.51
N VAL A 183 13.27 -21.28 20.34
CA VAL A 183 13.78 -21.69 19.02
C VAL A 183 13.53 -23.18 18.80
N ASN A 184 12.56 -23.52 17.95
CA ASN A 184 12.17 -24.89 17.66
C ASN A 184 12.54 -25.26 16.22
N LYS A 185 13.16 -26.43 16.00
CA LYS A 185 13.39 -26.95 14.64
C LYS A 185 12.05 -27.40 14.03
N ILE A 186 11.76 -26.94 12.82
CA ILE A 186 10.63 -27.40 12.01
C ILE A 186 11.06 -28.67 11.26
N LYS A 187 10.37 -29.78 11.49
CA LYS A 187 10.67 -31.10 10.92
C LYS A 187 9.64 -31.51 9.87
N GLY A 188 10.11 -32.17 8.82
CA GLY A 188 9.26 -32.82 7.81
C GLY A 188 8.27 -31.85 7.16
N ASN A 189 6.98 -32.19 7.22
CA ASN A 189 5.88 -31.45 6.58
C ASN A 189 5.23 -30.40 7.48
N GLN A 190 5.84 -30.05 8.62
CA GLN A 190 5.34 -28.97 9.47
C GLN A 190 5.30 -27.64 8.71
N SER A 191 4.34 -26.78 9.06
CA SER A 191 4.20 -25.47 8.45
C SER A 191 5.47 -24.65 8.61
N LYS A 192 5.89 -24.02 7.50
CA LYS A 192 7.01 -23.07 7.46
C LYS A 192 6.54 -21.62 7.57
N LYS A 193 5.23 -21.42 7.71
CA LYS A 193 4.62 -20.11 7.92
C LYS A 193 4.23 -19.99 9.40
N PRO A 194 4.38 -18.81 10.00
CA PRO A 194 3.80 -18.52 11.29
C PRO A 194 2.29 -18.79 11.30
N GLU A 195 1.80 -19.46 12.34
CA GLU A 195 0.37 -19.77 12.49
C GLU A 195 -0.32 -18.88 13.53
N GLU A 196 0.47 -18.22 14.39
CA GLU A 196 -0.04 -17.34 15.45
C GLU A 196 0.77 -16.05 15.54
N THR A 197 0.19 -15.05 16.22
CA THR A 197 0.90 -13.81 16.58
C THR A 197 2.17 -14.13 17.37
N HIS A 198 3.21 -13.30 17.19
CA HIS A 198 4.52 -13.46 17.85
C HIS A 198 5.33 -14.70 17.41
N GLN A 199 4.91 -15.37 16.32
CA GLN A 199 5.72 -16.40 15.68
C GLN A 199 6.43 -15.87 14.43
N LEU A 200 7.67 -16.33 14.21
CA LEU A 200 8.48 -16.06 13.03
C LEU A 200 9.04 -17.38 12.50
N SER A 201 9.33 -17.42 11.21
CA SER A 201 10.02 -18.55 10.58
C SER A 201 11.42 -18.14 10.13
N LEU A 202 12.41 -18.91 10.53
CA LEU A 202 13.82 -18.71 10.19
C LEU A 202 14.30 -19.88 9.34
N TYR A 203 14.96 -19.58 8.22
CA TYR A 203 15.70 -20.58 7.45
C TYR A 203 17.19 -20.33 7.58
N LEU A 204 17.92 -21.33 8.07
CA LEU A 204 19.36 -21.24 8.30
C LEU A 204 20.03 -22.58 7.99
N ASN A 205 21.06 -22.56 7.14
CA ASN A 205 21.88 -23.72 6.80
C ASN A 205 21.08 -24.97 6.38
N GLY A 206 20.06 -24.81 5.54
CA GLY A 206 19.24 -25.93 5.07
C GLY A 206 18.11 -26.33 6.02
N GLN A 207 17.99 -25.69 7.18
CA GLN A 207 17.04 -26.06 8.23
C GLN A 207 16.07 -24.92 8.53
N TRP A 208 14.79 -25.26 8.64
CA TRP A 208 13.74 -24.35 9.09
C TRP A 208 13.60 -24.38 10.62
N TYR A 209 13.37 -23.21 11.20
CA TYR A 209 13.15 -23.00 12.62
C TYR A 209 11.90 -22.14 12.82
N GLN A 210 11.12 -22.46 13.84
CA GLN A 210 10.07 -21.61 14.38
C GLN A 210 10.67 -20.84 15.54
N LEU A 211 10.52 -19.52 15.51
CA LEU A 211 10.88 -18.63 16.61
C LEU A 211 9.58 -18.14 17.22
N ILE A 212 9.35 -18.43 18.50
CA ILE A 212 8.20 -17.91 19.25
C ILE A 212 8.75 -16.85 20.19
N ALA A 213 8.33 -15.59 20.05
CA ALA A 213 8.79 -14.54 20.95
C ALA A 213 8.37 -14.85 22.38
N ARG A 214 9.27 -14.62 23.33
CA ARG A 214 8.96 -14.71 24.76
C ARG A 214 8.15 -13.49 25.18
N ASP A 215 7.37 -13.64 26.25
CA ASP A 215 6.68 -12.52 26.88
C ASP A 215 7.71 -11.45 27.29
N GLY A 216 7.41 -10.20 26.98
CA GLY A 216 8.22 -9.02 27.28
C GLY A 216 7.51 -8.06 28.23
#